data_AF-A0A183LGU4-F1
#
_entry.id   AF-A0A183LGU4-F1
#
_cell.length_a   1.000
_cell.length_b   1.000
_cell.length_c   1.000
_cell.angle_alpha   90.00
_cell.angle_beta   90.00
_cell.angle_gamma   90.00
#
_symmetry.space_group_name_H-M   'P 1'
#
loop_
_entity.id
_entity.type
_entity.pdbx_description
1 polymer ?
#
loop_
_entity_poly.entity_id
_entity_poly.type
_entity_poly.pdbx_seq_one_letter_code
_entity_poly.pdbx_strand_id
1 'polypeptide(L)'
;MPWDFNGKRFSATINDSSFSDYMNVYSHKETVELAEGNNRSKLHLVKELVTLRQHHSLKWGTMKRINFGEKSSDHIEAFVRKAQGFPSFIVVILKDLMEDSLLDLTFICSSVTPKIIYPSHPHLQVDIPLTTSKIYIPKMDNVVYILVFHCN
;
A
#
# COMPACT_ATOMS: atom_id res chain seq x y z
N MET A 1 -22.89 -4.70 -5.26
CA MET A 1 -21.68 -3.84 -5.40
C MET A 1 -22.08 -2.40 -5.08
N PRO A 2 -21.42 -1.70 -4.13
CA PRO A 2 -21.80 -0.34 -3.74
C PRO A 2 -21.21 0.70 -4.71
N TRP A 3 -21.82 0.83 -5.88
CA TRP A 3 -21.39 1.78 -6.92
C TRP A 3 -21.60 3.24 -6.50
N ASP A 4 -22.74 3.53 -5.89
CA ASP A 4 -23.22 4.85 -5.46
C ASP A 4 -23.80 4.80 -4.03
N PHE A 5 -24.24 5.95 -3.51
CA PHE A 5 -24.72 6.11 -2.13
C PHE A 5 -26.09 5.51 -1.84
N ASN A 6 -26.85 5.14 -2.87
CA ASN A 6 -28.24 4.67 -2.73
C ASN A 6 -28.51 3.33 -3.43
N GLY A 7 -27.49 2.68 -3.99
CA GLY A 7 -27.60 1.39 -4.65
C GLY A 7 -28.28 1.42 -6.02
N LYS A 8 -28.69 2.58 -6.53
CA LYS A 8 -29.45 2.68 -7.79
C LYS A 8 -28.59 2.33 -9.00
N ARG A 9 -27.29 2.60 -8.97
CA ARG A 9 -26.34 2.16 -10.00
C ARG A 9 -26.05 0.66 -9.95
N PHE A 10 -26.37 -0.02 -8.85
CA PHE A 10 -26.35 -1.47 -8.79
C PHE A 10 -27.65 -2.09 -9.30
N SER A 11 -28.80 -1.61 -8.81
CA SER A 11 -30.11 -1.99 -9.33
C SER A 11 -31.10 -0.83 -9.19
N ALA A 12 -31.80 -0.51 -10.28
CA ALA A 12 -32.86 0.50 -10.28
C ALA A 12 -34.09 0.11 -9.45
N THR A 13 -34.21 -1.17 -9.06
CA THR A 13 -35.34 -1.67 -8.27
C THR A 13 -35.18 -1.44 -6.77
N ILE A 14 -33.99 -1.06 -6.30
CA ILE A 14 -33.75 -0.77 -4.88
C ILE A 14 -34.43 0.56 -4.54
N ASN A 15 -35.45 0.47 -3.69
CA ASN A 15 -36.24 1.61 -3.22
C ASN A 15 -36.55 1.52 -1.71
N ASP A 16 -35.93 0.57 -1.02
CA ASP A 16 -36.10 0.29 0.41
C ASP A 16 -34.77 0.45 1.17
N SER A 17 -34.71 0.03 2.44
CA SER A 17 -33.52 0.12 3.28
C SER A 17 -32.45 -0.93 2.99
N SER A 18 -32.70 -1.90 2.09
CA SER A 18 -31.82 -3.05 1.88
C SER A 18 -30.38 -2.67 1.57
N PHE A 19 -30.17 -1.56 0.84
CA PHE A 19 -28.85 -1.05 0.52
C PHE A 19 -28.13 -0.42 1.73
N SER A 20 -28.82 0.42 2.51
CA SER A 20 -28.24 1.00 3.73
C SER A 20 -27.94 -0.10 4.76
N ASP A 21 -28.81 -1.09 4.87
CA ASP A 21 -28.64 -2.23 5.77
C ASP A 21 -27.40 -3.05 5.36
N TYR A 22 -27.24 -3.32 4.06
CA TYR A 22 -26.03 -3.93 3.50
C TYR A 22 -24.77 -3.15 3.89
N MET A 23 -24.74 -1.83 3.67
CA MET A 23 -23.55 -1.00 3.98
C MET A 23 -23.21 -1.02 5.47
N ASN A 24 -24.24 -1.00 6.33
CA ASN A 24 -24.08 -1.05 7.79
C ASN A 24 -23.54 -2.40 8.28
N VAL A 25 -24.06 -3.52 7.76
CA VAL A 25 -23.64 -4.88 8.15
C VAL A 25 -22.14 -5.07 7.94
N TYR A 26 -21.59 -4.60 6.82
CA TYR A 26 -20.18 -4.77 6.53
C TYR A 26 -19.29 -3.66 7.09
N SER A 27 -19.83 -2.69 7.84
CA SER A 27 -19.10 -1.47 8.26
C SER A 27 -18.41 -0.75 7.08
N HIS A 28 -18.92 -0.95 5.86
CA HIS A 28 -18.38 -0.30 4.67
C HIS A 28 -19.03 1.07 4.56
N LYS A 29 -18.23 2.12 4.68
CA LYS A 29 -18.69 3.52 4.57
C LYS A 29 -18.36 4.16 3.22
N GLU A 30 -17.58 3.47 2.39
CA GLU A 30 -17.06 3.99 1.13
C GLU A 30 -17.69 3.24 -0.06
N THR A 31 -18.27 4.00 -0.98
CA THR A 31 -18.79 3.54 -2.28
C THR A 31 -17.73 3.75 -3.36
N VAL A 32 -17.90 3.13 -4.53
CA VAL A 32 -16.97 3.34 -5.66
C VAL A 32 -16.92 4.83 -6.05
N GLU A 33 -18.09 5.47 -6.18
CA GLU A 33 -18.18 6.90 -6.50
C GLU A 33 -17.41 7.78 -5.51
N LEU A 34 -17.51 7.52 -4.21
CA LEU A 34 -16.76 8.28 -3.20
C LEU A 34 -15.26 7.98 -3.25
N ALA A 35 -14.90 6.71 -3.48
CA ALA A 35 -13.51 6.27 -3.55
C ALA A 35 -12.76 6.84 -4.77
N GLU A 36 -13.44 7.03 -5.90
CA GLU A 36 -12.82 7.55 -7.13
C GLU A 36 -12.33 8.99 -7.00
N GLY A 37 -13.05 9.83 -6.25
CA GLY A 37 -12.64 11.21 -5.96
C GLY A 37 -11.59 11.32 -4.84
N ASN A 38 -11.35 10.25 -4.10
CA ASN A 38 -10.47 10.26 -2.93
C ASN A 38 -9.14 9.56 -3.23
N ASN A 39 -8.06 10.34 -3.39
CA ASN A 39 -6.71 9.82 -3.61
C ASN A 39 -6.11 9.06 -2.41
N ARG A 40 -6.77 9.10 -1.24
CA ARG A 40 -6.41 8.31 -0.06
C ARG A 40 -7.23 7.03 0.08
N SER A 41 -8.16 6.76 -0.84
CA SER A 41 -9.02 5.58 -0.78
C SER A 41 -8.24 4.30 -1.05
N LYS A 42 -8.78 3.17 -0.58
CA LYS A 42 -8.24 1.84 -0.92
C LYS A 42 -8.34 1.57 -2.42
N LEU A 43 -9.34 2.12 -3.10
CA LEU A 43 -9.48 1.99 -4.55
C LEU A 43 -8.32 2.69 -5.28
N HIS A 44 -7.91 3.88 -4.83
CA HIS A 44 -6.78 4.58 -5.41
C HIS A 44 -5.49 3.76 -5.25
N LEU A 45 -5.22 3.27 -4.05
CA LEU A 45 -4.09 2.36 -3.78
C LEU A 45 -4.10 1.14 -4.72
N VAL A 46 -5.26 0.50 -4.90
CA VAL A 46 -5.38 -0.66 -5.80
C VAL A 46 -5.07 -0.27 -7.25
N LYS A 47 -5.57 0.88 -7.73
CA LYS A 47 -5.28 1.40 -9.07
C LYS A 47 -3.76 1.65 -9.24
N GLU A 48 -3.10 2.22 -8.23
CA GLU A 48 -1.65 2.44 -8.23
C GLU A 48 -0.87 1.12 -8.25
N LEU A 49 -1.23 0.14 -7.40
CA LEU A 49 -0.59 -1.18 -7.35
C LEU A 49 -0.75 -1.95 -8.67
N VAL A 50 -1.94 -1.89 -9.30
CA VAL A 50 -2.21 -2.54 -10.60
C VAL A 50 -1.37 -1.90 -11.71
N THR A 51 -1.24 -0.58 -11.68
CA THR A 51 -0.39 0.16 -12.62
C THR A 51 1.07 -0.22 -12.44
N LEU A 52 1.54 -0.21 -11.19
CA LEU A 52 2.93 -0.53 -10.84
C LEU A 52 3.29 -1.99 -11.18
N ARG A 53 2.34 -2.93 -11.05
CA ARG A 53 2.51 -4.35 -11.43
C ARG A 53 2.93 -4.53 -12.89
N GLN A 54 2.65 -3.59 -13.78
CA GLN A 54 3.06 -3.69 -15.20
C GLN A 54 4.58 -3.64 -15.39
N HIS A 55 5.33 -3.15 -14.41
CA HIS A 55 6.78 -3.14 -14.47
C HIS A 55 7.36 -4.57 -14.50
N HIS A 56 8.30 -4.85 -15.39
CA HIS A 56 8.83 -6.21 -15.63
C HIS A 56 9.29 -6.93 -14.35
N SER A 57 10.05 -6.23 -13.50
CA SER A 57 10.51 -6.75 -12.20
C SER A 57 9.37 -7.18 -11.27
N LEU A 58 8.22 -6.51 -11.31
CA LEU A 58 7.05 -6.84 -10.48
C LEU A 58 6.13 -7.88 -11.14
N LYS A 59 6.09 -7.92 -12.47
CA LYS A 59 5.25 -8.85 -13.23
C LYS A 59 5.81 -10.26 -13.25
N TRP A 60 7.10 -10.42 -13.51
CA TRP A 60 7.75 -11.74 -13.69
C TRP A 60 9.17 -11.81 -13.11
N GLY A 61 9.64 -10.76 -12.45
CA GLY A 61 10.91 -10.81 -11.73
C GLY A 61 10.86 -11.74 -10.51
N THR A 62 12.03 -12.25 -10.15
CA THR A 62 12.28 -13.05 -8.95
C THR A 62 11.86 -12.32 -7.67
N MET A 63 11.43 -13.07 -6.66
CA MET A 63 11.09 -12.54 -5.34
C MET A 63 12.07 -13.09 -4.30
N LYS A 64 12.64 -12.21 -3.49
CA LYS A 64 13.46 -12.59 -2.34
C LYS A 64 12.94 -11.89 -1.10
N ARG A 65 12.55 -12.68 -0.07
CA ARG A 65 12.16 -12.14 1.22
C ARG A 65 13.35 -11.44 1.89
N ILE A 66 13.08 -10.32 2.53
CA ILE A 66 14.03 -9.59 3.37
C ILE A 66 13.81 -10.04 4.81
N ASN A 67 14.89 -10.35 5.52
CA ASN A 67 14.84 -10.71 6.92
C ASN A 67 15.47 -9.59 7.75
N PHE A 68 14.68 -8.99 8.63
CA PHE A 68 15.12 -7.95 9.56
C PHE A 68 15.43 -8.50 10.97
N GLY A 69 15.45 -9.83 11.13
CA GLY A 69 15.72 -10.52 12.40
C GLY A 69 14.44 -11.01 13.11
N GLU A 70 14.58 -11.99 14.01
CA GLU A 70 13.46 -12.72 14.63
C GLU A 70 12.44 -11.83 15.36
N LYS A 71 12.85 -10.72 15.99
CA LYS A 71 11.93 -9.82 16.71
C LYS A 71 11.04 -8.96 15.80
N SER A 72 11.36 -8.89 14.51
CA SER A 72 10.68 -8.00 13.56
C SER A 72 9.74 -8.73 12.60
N SER A 73 9.78 -10.07 12.59
CA SER A 73 9.08 -10.89 11.59
C SER A 73 7.56 -10.84 11.67
N ASP A 74 7.02 -10.51 12.84
CA ASP A 74 5.57 -10.57 13.09
C ASP A 74 4.87 -9.28 12.64
N HIS A 75 5.62 -8.17 12.60
CA HIS A 75 5.11 -6.84 12.26
C HIS A 75 5.60 -6.33 10.91
N ILE A 76 6.70 -6.88 10.39
CA ILE A 76 7.33 -6.41 9.15
C ILE A 76 7.46 -7.56 8.16
N GLU A 77 6.75 -7.44 7.04
CA GLU A 77 6.92 -8.31 5.88
C GLU A 77 7.56 -7.50 4.75
N ALA A 78 8.73 -7.91 4.27
CA ALA A 78 9.36 -7.24 3.15
C ALA A 78 9.97 -8.22 2.15
N PHE A 79 9.99 -7.81 0.89
CA PHE A 79 10.59 -8.58 -0.19
C PHE A 79 11.10 -7.67 -1.31
N VAL A 80 12.13 -8.14 -2.00
CA VAL A 80 12.69 -7.52 -3.20
C VAL A 80 12.15 -8.24 -4.43
N ARG A 81 11.76 -7.47 -5.43
CA ARG A 81 11.38 -7.94 -6.77
C ARG A 81 12.40 -7.47 -7.80
N LYS A 82 13.04 -8.42 -8.49
CA LYS A 82 14.16 -8.14 -9.40
C LYS A 82 14.06 -8.97 -10.69
N ALA A 83 14.26 -8.33 -11.83
CA ALA A 83 14.45 -8.96 -13.13
C ALA A 83 15.75 -8.45 -13.77
N GLN A 84 16.42 -9.30 -14.56
CA GLN A 84 17.65 -8.92 -15.25
C GLN A 84 17.38 -7.81 -16.27
N GLY A 85 18.20 -6.77 -16.27
CA GLY A 85 18.05 -5.61 -17.16
C GLY A 85 16.95 -4.61 -16.75
N PHE A 86 16.28 -4.81 -15.61
CA PHE A 86 15.23 -3.92 -15.12
C PHE A 86 15.48 -3.46 -13.68
N PRO A 87 14.99 -2.27 -13.31
CA PRO A 87 15.11 -1.78 -11.94
C PRO A 87 14.48 -2.69 -10.88
N SER A 88 15.04 -2.70 -9.68
CA SER A 88 14.55 -3.52 -8.56
C SER A 88 13.55 -2.74 -7.71
N PHE A 89 12.58 -3.46 -7.15
CA PHE A 89 11.58 -2.89 -6.24
C PHE A 89 11.65 -3.55 -4.89
N ILE A 90 11.51 -2.77 -3.83
CA ILE A 90 11.38 -3.24 -2.47
C ILE A 90 9.93 -3.00 -2.04
N VAL A 91 9.24 -4.04 -1.59
CA VAL A 91 7.91 -3.93 -1.01
C VAL A 91 8.02 -4.20 0.47
N VAL A 92 7.43 -3.34 1.29
CA VAL A 92 7.40 -3.44 2.75
C VAL A 92 5.97 -3.27 3.22
N ILE A 93 5.49 -4.23 3.99
CA ILE A 93 4.19 -4.25 4.62
C ILE A 93 4.43 -4.27 6.12
N LEU A 94 3.89 -3.28 6.82
CA LEU A 94 4.04 -3.09 8.26
C LEU A 94 2.66 -3.22 8.91
N LYS A 95 2.58 -3.93 10.03
CA LYS A 95 1.34 -4.17 10.78
C LYS A 95 1.58 -3.92 12.26
N ASP A 96 0.71 -3.13 12.88
CA ASP A 96 0.63 -2.96 14.35
C ASP A 96 1.99 -2.65 15.00
N LEU A 97 2.62 -1.56 14.57
CA LEU A 97 3.87 -1.09 15.15
C LEU A 97 3.60 -0.37 16.47
N MET A 98 3.91 -1.05 17.57
CA MET A 98 3.72 -0.54 18.94
C MET A 98 4.68 0.60 19.30
N GLU A 99 5.81 0.71 18.59
CA GLU A 99 6.83 1.73 18.79
C GLU A 99 7.32 2.29 17.45
N ASP A 100 7.93 3.47 17.50
CA ASP A 100 8.61 4.05 16.35
C ASP A 100 9.77 3.14 15.94
N SER A 101 9.92 2.91 14.64
CA SER A 101 10.92 1.98 14.12
C SER A 101 11.74 2.58 12.99
N LEU A 102 13.01 2.18 12.92
CA LEU A 102 13.90 2.54 11.83
C LEU A 102 13.99 1.40 10.82
N LEU A 103 13.42 1.59 9.65
CA LEU A 103 13.56 0.68 8.53
C LEU A 103 14.87 0.97 7.79
N ASP A 104 15.86 0.10 7.94
CA ASP A 104 17.14 0.22 7.26
C ASP A 104 17.18 -0.69 6.03
N LEU A 105 17.16 -0.10 4.83
CA LEU A 105 17.25 -0.81 3.54
C LEU A 105 18.64 -0.67 2.90
N THR A 106 19.63 -0.11 3.60
CA THR A 106 20.97 0.20 3.05
C THR A 106 21.74 -1.03 2.59
N PHE A 107 21.47 -2.21 3.19
CA PHE A 107 22.06 -3.48 2.74
C PHE A 107 21.51 -3.99 1.41
N ILE A 108 20.44 -3.37 0.90
CA ILE A 108 19.83 -3.70 -0.40
C ILE A 108 20.27 -2.67 -1.44
N CYS A 109 20.05 -1.38 -1.16
CA CYS A 109 20.28 -0.27 -2.08
C CYS A 109 20.76 0.96 -1.31
N SER A 110 21.71 1.72 -1.87
CA SER A 110 22.28 2.91 -1.22
C SER A 110 21.29 4.07 -1.10
N SER A 111 20.39 4.19 -2.08
CA SER A 111 19.28 5.13 -2.10
C SER A 111 18.03 4.44 -2.67
N VAL A 112 16.86 4.93 -2.25
CA VAL A 112 15.56 4.46 -2.71
C VAL A 112 14.65 5.64 -3.07
N THR A 113 13.75 5.42 -4.01
CA THR A 113 12.69 6.35 -4.39
C THR A 113 11.33 5.76 -4.04
N PRO A 114 10.50 6.40 -3.18
CA PRO A 114 9.16 5.92 -2.88
C PRO A 114 8.27 5.96 -4.12
N LYS A 115 7.55 4.87 -4.39
CA LYS A 115 6.57 4.75 -5.48
C LYS A 115 5.14 4.62 -4.98
N ILE A 116 4.96 3.99 -3.82
CA ILE A 116 3.66 3.90 -3.13
C ILE A 116 3.92 4.12 -1.65
N ILE A 117 3.09 4.96 -1.04
CA ILE A 117 3.09 5.26 0.40
C ILE A 117 1.65 5.23 0.89
N TYR A 118 1.27 4.17 1.61
CA TYR A 118 -0.10 4.01 2.08
C TYR A 118 -0.19 3.55 3.54
N PRO A 119 -0.96 4.23 4.40
CA PRO A 119 -1.45 5.60 4.24
C PRO A 119 -0.32 6.63 4.08
N SER A 120 -0.66 7.88 3.79
CA SER A 120 0.35 8.94 3.57
C SER A 120 1.35 9.07 4.74
N HIS A 121 2.61 9.31 4.42
CA HIS A 121 3.67 9.57 5.41
C HIS A 121 3.91 11.08 5.54
N PRO A 122 4.15 11.63 6.75
CA PRO A 122 4.43 13.06 6.91
C PRO A 122 5.75 13.50 6.24
N HIS A 123 6.73 12.60 6.13
CA HIS A 123 8.08 12.93 5.67
C HIS A 123 8.52 12.22 4.39
N LEU A 124 7.67 11.37 3.80
CA LEU A 124 7.98 10.71 2.54
C LEU A 124 7.07 11.26 1.44
N GLN A 125 7.64 11.48 0.27
CA GLN A 125 6.91 11.91 -0.91
C GLN A 125 7.12 10.90 -2.03
N VAL A 126 6.05 10.62 -2.77
CA VAL A 126 6.10 9.74 -3.93
C VAL A 126 6.98 10.39 -5.01
N ASP A 127 7.79 9.57 -5.68
CA ASP A 127 8.68 9.95 -6.77
C ASP A 127 9.84 10.89 -6.41
N ILE A 128 10.07 11.16 -5.13
CA ILE A 128 11.22 11.94 -4.65
C ILE A 128 12.28 11.00 -4.05
N PRO A 129 13.49 10.92 -4.62
CA PRO A 129 14.54 10.04 -4.11
C PRO A 129 14.98 10.45 -2.71
N LEU A 130 15.16 9.45 -1.84
CA LEU A 130 15.70 9.66 -0.50
C LEU A 130 17.22 9.74 -0.55
N THR A 131 17.79 10.64 0.25
CA THR A 131 19.25 10.76 0.43
C THR A 131 19.86 9.56 1.15
N THR A 132 19.04 8.79 1.85
CA THR A 132 19.42 7.57 2.58
C THR A 132 18.31 6.53 2.48
N SER A 133 18.68 5.26 2.49
CA SER A 133 17.75 4.12 2.57
C SER A 133 17.35 3.77 4.00
N LYS A 134 17.56 4.69 4.96
CA LYS A 134 17.09 4.59 6.35
C LYS A 134 15.83 5.44 6.51
N ILE A 135 14.73 4.80 6.83
CA ILE A 135 13.40 5.41 6.85
C ILE A 135 12.84 5.29 8.27
N TYR A 136 12.48 6.43 8.86
CA TYR A 136 11.75 6.44 10.12
C TYR A 136 10.27 6.11 9.89
N ILE A 137 9.75 5.15 10.63
CA ILE A 137 8.37 4.72 10.59
C ILE A 137 7.75 5.03 11.95
N PRO A 138 6.73 5.91 12.00
CA PRO A 138 6.04 6.20 13.26
C PRO A 138 5.24 4.98 13.73
N LYS A 139 5.01 4.91 15.05
CA LYS A 139 4.09 3.96 15.66
C LYS A 139 2.71 4.04 15.02
N MET A 140 2.10 2.89 14.80
CA MET A 140 0.83 2.76 14.09
C MET A 140 0.00 1.65 14.73
N ASP A 141 -1.18 2.03 15.23
CA ASP A 141 -2.13 1.14 15.88
C ASP A 141 -3.28 0.80 14.92
N ASN A 142 -3.53 -0.49 14.70
CA ASN A 142 -4.59 -1.02 13.82
C ASN A 142 -4.55 -0.50 12.38
N VAL A 143 -3.36 -0.14 11.87
CA VAL A 143 -3.17 0.37 10.51
C VAL A 143 -2.10 -0.47 9.81
N VAL A 144 -2.43 -0.92 8.60
CA VAL A 144 -1.46 -1.56 7.70
C VAL A 144 -0.75 -0.48 6.89
N TYR A 145 0.57 -0.42 7.01
CA TYR A 145 1.41 0.44 6.20
C TYR A 145 1.96 -0.35 5.01
N ILE A 146 1.79 0.17 3.80
CA ILE A 146 2.32 -0.41 2.56
C ILE A 146 3.23 0.63 1.93
N LEU A 147 4.51 0.26 1.84
CA LEU A 147 5.54 1.05 1.21
C LEU A 147 6.10 0.26 0.03
N VAL A 148 6.16 0.91 -1.13
CA VAL A 148 6.87 0.37 -2.29
C VAL A 148 7.94 1.34 -2.71
N PHE A 149 9.16 0.85 -2.79
CA PHE A 149 10.33 1.62 -3.16
C PHE A 149 10.94 1.09 -4.44
N HIS A 150 11.45 2.01 -5.25
CA HIS A 150 12.34 1.75 -6.35
C HIS A 150 13.79 1.92 -5.87
N CYS A 151 14.65 0.95 -6.18
CA CYS A 151 16.08 1.08 -5.90
C CYS A 151 16.77 1.93 -6.96
N ASN A 152 17.57 2.89 -6.50
CA ASN A 152 18.42 3.73 -7.35
C ASN A 152 19.81 3.12 -7.48
#